data_AF-A0A8D8QYF9-F1
#
_entry.id   AF-A0A8D8QYF9-F1
#
_cell.length_a   1.000
_cell.length_b   1.000
_cell.length_c   1.000
_cell.angle_alpha   90.00
_cell.angle_beta   90.00
_cell.angle_gamma   90.00
#
_symmetry.space_group_name_H-M   'P 1'
#
loop_
_entity.id
_entity.type
_entity.pdbx_description
1 polymer ?
#
loop_
_entity_poly.entity_id
_entity_poly.type
_entity_poly.pdbx_seq_one_letter_code
_entity_poly.pdbx_strand_id
1 'polypeptide(L)'
;MNSECPSHEACINEKCQDPCPGSCGQNANCRVINHSPVCSCKPGFTGEPRIRCSRIPPRPPPQEDVPEPVNPCYPSPCGPYSQCRDIGGSPSCSCLPNYIGAPPNCRPECVMNSECASTTSPGCHFQI
;
A
#
# COMPACT_ATOMS: atom_id res chain seq x y z
N MET A 1 36.24 23.27 39.50
CA MET A 1 35.21 23.44 38.43
C MET A 1 35.40 22.37 37.35
N ASN A 2 34.39 22.04 36.53
CA ASN A 2 34.56 21.11 35.40
C ASN A 2 35.70 21.52 34.44
N SER A 3 35.92 22.82 34.27
CA SER A 3 36.98 23.40 33.44
C SER A 3 38.41 23.07 33.88
N GLU A 4 38.61 22.55 35.10
CA GLU A 4 39.91 22.13 35.61
C GLU A 4 40.18 20.64 35.36
N CYS A 5 39.15 19.89 34.95
CA CYS A 5 39.29 18.48 34.63
C CYS A 5 39.63 18.29 33.14
N PRO A 6 40.30 17.19 32.78
CA PRO A 6 40.41 16.74 31.41
C PRO A 6 39.03 16.62 30.74
N SER A 7 38.96 16.78 29.42
CA SER A 7 37.70 16.73 28.66
C SER A 7 36.96 15.38 28.75
N HIS A 8 37.65 14.33 29.20
CA HIS A 8 37.11 12.98 29.39
C HIS A 8 36.71 12.67 30.83
N GLU A 9 36.80 13.63 31.75
CA GLU A 9 36.41 13.48 33.16
C GLU A 9 35.40 14.57 33.56
N ALA A 10 34.79 14.45 34.72
CA ALA A 10 33.90 15.44 35.30
C ALA A 10 34.28 15.71 36.77
N CYS A 11 34.03 16.91 37.25
CA CYS A 11 34.22 17.28 38.65
C CYS A 11 33.07 16.69 39.50
N ILE A 12 33.33 15.55 40.14
CA ILE A 12 32.40 14.82 41.01
C ILE A 12 32.99 14.78 42.42
N ASN A 13 32.29 15.36 43.40
CA ASN A 13 32.75 15.49 44.78
C ASN A 13 34.17 16.12 44.87
N GLU A 14 34.36 17.24 44.19
CA GLU A 14 35.62 18.02 44.16
C GLU A 14 36.83 17.26 43.57
N LYS A 15 36.59 16.16 42.85
CA LYS A 15 37.62 15.36 42.18
C LYS A 15 37.24 15.11 40.73
N CYS A 16 38.23 15.13 39.84
CA CYS A 16 38.03 14.72 38.45
C CYS A 16 37.88 13.19 38.40
N GLN A 17 36.73 12.73 37.91
CA GLN A 17 36.39 11.32 37.81
C GLN A 17 35.62 11.06 36.51
N ASP A 18 35.71 9.83 36.00
CA ASP A 18 34.88 9.41 34.86
C ASP A 18 33.39 9.38 35.27
N PRO A 19 32.50 10.16 34.61
CA PRO A 19 31.08 10.12 34.89
C PRO A 19 30.35 8.91 34.28
N CYS A 20 31.01 8.04 33.52
CA CYS A 20 30.38 6.91 32.83
C CYS A 20 29.87 5.77 33.73
N PRO A 21 30.57 5.35 34.82
CA PRO A 21 30.09 4.28 35.69
C PRO A 21 28.70 4.57 36.26
N GLY A 22 27.72 3.74 35.90
CA GLY A 22 26.33 3.88 36.35
C GLY A 22 25.45 4.86 35.56
N SER A 23 26.00 5.59 34.58
CA SER A 23 25.25 6.62 33.84
C SER A 23 24.44 6.09 32.63
N CYS A 24 24.86 4.97 32.04
CA CYS A 24 24.23 4.39 30.86
C CYS A 24 23.58 3.03 31.13
N GLY A 25 22.57 2.71 30.32
CA GLY A 25 21.80 1.47 30.41
C GLY A 25 22.55 0.24 29.88
N GLN A 26 21.92 -0.93 30.02
CA GLN A 26 22.48 -2.17 29.50
C GLN A 26 22.61 -2.14 27.97
N ASN A 27 23.68 -2.73 27.44
CA ASN A 27 24.04 -2.74 26.01
C ASN A 27 24.23 -1.35 25.38
N ALA A 28 24.53 -0.33 26.19
CA ALA A 28 24.98 0.98 25.71
C ALA A 28 26.50 1.13 25.85
N ASN A 29 27.08 1.98 25.01
CA ASN A 29 28.40 2.55 25.17
C ASN A 29 28.25 3.92 25.83
N CYS A 30 29.20 4.25 26.71
CA CYS A 30 29.31 5.58 27.30
C CYS A 30 30.50 6.31 26.72
N ARG A 31 30.33 7.60 26.40
CA ARG A 31 31.40 8.51 26.02
C ARG A 31 31.24 9.81 26.79
N VAL A 32 32.33 10.38 27.27
CA VAL A 32 32.30 11.67 27.93
C VAL A 32 32.43 12.78 26.88
N ILE A 33 31.45 13.68 26.84
CA ILE A 33 31.45 14.86 25.96
C ILE A 33 31.17 16.07 26.86
N ASN A 34 32.08 17.05 26.88
CA ASN A 34 31.96 18.24 27.71
C ASN A 34 31.67 17.91 29.19
N HIS A 35 32.49 17.02 29.78
CA HIS A 35 32.36 16.56 31.17
C HIS A 35 31.01 15.88 31.50
N SER A 36 30.27 15.44 30.46
CA SER A 36 28.95 14.82 30.61
C SER A 36 28.93 13.44 29.96
N PRO A 37 28.32 12.42 30.59
CA PRO A 37 28.21 11.11 30.00
C PRO A 37 27.13 11.12 28.91
N VAL A 38 27.52 10.71 27.71
CA VAL A 38 26.65 10.55 26.54
C VAL A 38 26.56 9.06 26.23
N CYS A 39 25.32 8.54 26.26
CA CYS A 39 25.03 7.13 26.06
C CYS A 39 24.56 6.87 24.62
N SER A 40 25.07 5.82 24.00
CA SER A 40 24.62 5.35 22.68
C SER A 40 24.50 3.83 22.66
N CYS A 41 23.49 3.25 22.02
CA CYS A 41 23.39 1.79 21.91
C CYS A 41 24.60 1.18 21.18
N LYS A 42 25.03 -0.01 21.62
CA LYS A 42 26.07 -0.78 20.95
C LYS A 42 25.63 -1.17 19.53
N PRO A 43 26.58 -1.43 18.61
CA PRO A 43 26.25 -1.94 17.28
C PRO A 43 25.36 -3.19 17.36
N GLY A 44 24.27 -3.21 16.59
CA GLY A 44 23.28 -4.30 16.60
C GLY A 44 22.23 -4.19 17.71
N PHE A 45 22.19 -3.09 18.46
CA PHE A 45 21.18 -2.80 19.47
C PHE A 45 20.45 -1.48 19.19
N THR A 46 19.19 -1.38 19.64
CA THR A 46 18.30 -0.22 19.52
C THR A 46 17.54 0.01 20.84
N GLY A 47 16.87 1.14 20.99
CA GLY A 47 16.11 1.51 22.20
C GLY A 47 16.71 2.73 22.90
N GLU A 48 16.49 2.83 24.21
CA GLU A 48 16.87 3.98 25.03
C GLU A 48 18.23 3.77 25.70
N PRO A 49 19.31 4.48 25.27
CA PRO A 49 20.67 4.21 25.75
C PRO A 49 20.90 4.50 27.24
N ARG A 50 20.06 5.32 27.87
CA ARG A 50 20.12 5.61 29.31
C ARG A 50 19.45 4.53 30.16
N ILE A 51 18.51 3.77 29.59
CA ILE A 51 17.71 2.78 30.30
C ILE A 51 18.19 1.38 29.91
N ARG A 52 18.01 1.01 28.63
CA ARG A 52 18.36 -0.30 28.08
C ARG A 52 18.28 -0.28 26.56
N CYS A 53 19.26 -0.89 25.92
CA CYS A 53 19.19 -1.25 24.51
C CYS A 53 18.87 -2.75 24.33
N SER A 54 18.02 -3.06 23.36
CA SER A 54 17.62 -4.41 22.92
C SER A 54 18.21 -4.73 21.55
N ARG A 55 18.31 -6.01 21.19
CA ARG A 55 18.80 -6.43 19.87
C ARG A 55 17.90 -5.84 18.77
N ILE A 56 18.49 -5.34 17.69
CA ILE A 56 17.74 -4.91 16.51
C ILE A 56 17.01 -6.13 15.93
N PRO A 57 15.68 -6.08 15.73
CA PRO A 57 14.95 -7.18 15.14
C PRO A 57 15.39 -7.39 13.69
N PRO A 58 15.30 -8.64 13.17
CA PRO A 58 15.56 -8.88 11.76
C PRO A 58 14.64 -8.02 10.90
N ARG A 59 15.14 -7.62 9.72
CA ARG A 59 14.30 -6.93 8.73
C ARG A 59 13.11 -7.84 8.39
N PRO A 60 11.88 -7.31 8.26
CA PRO A 60 10.79 -8.11 7.72
C PRO A 60 11.19 -8.69 6.36
N PRO A 61 10.65 -9.86 5.98
CA PRO A 61 10.83 -10.37 4.64
C PRO A 61 10.36 -9.31 3.62
N PRO A 62 10.96 -9.27 2.42
CA PRO A 62 10.42 -8.47 1.32
C PRO A 62 8.93 -8.76 1.17
N GLN A 63 8.11 -7.71 1.03
CA GLN A 63 6.73 -7.90 0.63
C GLN A 63 6.77 -8.38 -0.82
N GLU A 64 6.24 -9.57 -1.07
CA GLU A 64 5.95 -9.98 -2.44
C GLU A 64 4.84 -9.07 -2.96
N ASP A 65 5.05 -8.45 -4.12
CA ASP A 65 4.03 -7.67 -4.81
C ASP A 65 2.94 -8.65 -5.28
N VAL A 66 2.00 -8.99 -4.39
CA VAL A 66 0.80 -9.75 -4.75
C VAL A 66 -0.07 -8.80 -5.57
N PRO A 67 -0.29 -9.04 -6.88
CA PRO A 67 -1.13 -8.17 -7.67
C PRO A 67 -2.55 -8.21 -7.10
N GLU A 68 -3.14 -7.04 -6.89
CA GLU A 68 -4.55 -6.99 -6.53
C GLU A 68 -5.39 -7.62 -7.66
N PRO A 69 -6.46 -8.37 -7.32
CA PRO A 69 -7.32 -8.95 -8.33
C PRO A 69 -7.97 -7.85 -9.17
N VAL A 70 -7.55 -7.75 -10.43
CA VAL A 70 -8.11 -6.79 -11.39
C VAL A 70 -9.44 -7.33 -11.91
N ASN A 71 -10.50 -6.52 -11.82
CA ASN A 71 -11.79 -6.88 -12.40
C ASN A 71 -11.74 -6.72 -13.94
N PRO A 72 -11.85 -7.79 -14.73
CA PRO A 72 -11.73 -7.73 -16.19
C PRO A 72 -12.89 -7.00 -16.87
N CYS A 73 -14.00 -6.75 -16.17
CA CYS A 73 -15.16 -6.03 -16.66
C CYS A 73 -15.12 -4.52 -16.35
N TYR A 74 -14.02 -3.99 -15.80
CA TYR A 74 -13.89 -2.56 -15.47
C TYR A 74 -12.59 -1.93 -15.98
N PRO A 75 -12.66 -0.93 -16.89
CA PRO A 75 -13.85 -0.51 -17.63
C PRO A 75 -14.33 -1.64 -18.56
N SER A 76 -15.64 -1.70 -18.85
CA SER A 76 -16.21 -2.81 -19.62
C SER A 76 -15.62 -2.88 -21.03
N PRO A 77 -15.02 -4.01 -21.45
CA PRO A 77 -14.50 -4.20 -22.81
C PRO A 77 -15.61 -4.61 -23.80
N CYS A 78 -16.82 -4.90 -23.33
CA CYS A 78 -17.86 -5.55 -24.14
C CYS A 78 -18.62 -4.61 -25.10
N GLY A 79 -18.34 -3.30 -25.09
CA GLY A 79 -19.02 -2.34 -25.95
C GLY A 79 -20.47 -2.04 -25.51
N PRO A 80 -21.16 -1.16 -26.25
CA PRO A 80 -22.53 -0.75 -25.92
C PRO A 80 -23.52 -1.92 -26.04
N TYR A 81 -24.59 -1.83 -25.26
CA TYR A 81 -25.69 -2.81 -25.23
C TYR A 81 -25.26 -4.27 -24.98
N SER A 82 -24.11 -4.45 -24.34
CA SER A 82 -23.53 -5.74 -24.02
C SER A 82 -23.31 -5.85 -22.51
N GLN A 83 -23.59 -7.02 -21.95
CA GLN A 83 -23.30 -7.39 -20.58
C GLN A 83 -21.91 -8.02 -20.50
N CYS A 84 -21.11 -7.62 -19.50
CA CYS A 84 -19.85 -8.28 -19.15
C CYS A 84 -20.05 -9.20 -17.94
N ARG A 85 -19.46 -10.40 -17.98
CA ARG A 85 -19.35 -11.33 -16.85
C ARG A 85 -17.91 -11.80 -16.74
N ASP A 86 -17.35 -11.78 -15.54
CA ASP A 86 -16.05 -12.40 -15.28
C ASP A 86 -16.21 -13.93 -15.23
N ILE A 87 -15.49 -14.63 -16.11
CA ILE A 87 -15.39 -16.09 -16.13
C ILE A 87 -13.92 -16.46 -15.96
N GLY A 88 -13.50 -16.71 -14.72
CA GLY A 88 -12.15 -17.19 -14.42
C GLY A 88 -11.04 -16.15 -14.64
N GLY A 89 -11.33 -14.87 -14.39
CA GLY A 89 -10.38 -13.77 -14.59
C GLY A 89 -10.39 -13.20 -16.02
N SER A 90 -11.34 -13.62 -16.86
CA SER A 90 -11.49 -13.16 -18.24
C SER A 90 -12.87 -12.56 -18.47
N PRO A 91 -12.98 -11.46 -19.25
CA PRO A 91 -14.27 -10.85 -19.55
C PRO A 91 -15.00 -11.68 -20.60
N SER A 92 -16.22 -12.10 -20.28
CA SER A 92 -17.15 -12.73 -21.21
C SER A 92 -18.28 -11.78 -21.54
N CYS A 93 -18.53 -11.57 -22.83
CA CYS A 93 -19.46 -10.58 -23.33
C CYS A 93 -20.68 -11.25 -23.99
N SER A 94 -21.87 -10.77 -23.68
CA SER A 94 -23.11 -11.16 -24.36
C SER A 94 -24.01 -9.95 -24.61
N CYS A 95 -24.81 -9.95 -25.68
CA CYS A 95 -25.80 -8.89 -25.89
C CYS A 95 -26.83 -8.88 -24.75
N LEU A 96 -27.30 -7.69 -24.37
CA LEU A 96 -28.42 -7.55 -23.45
C LEU A 96 -29.72 -8.14 -24.07
N PRO A 97 -30.73 -8.48 -23.26
CA PRO A 97 -32.03 -8.91 -23.77
C PRO A 97 -32.59 -7.92 -24.80
N ASN A 98 -33.16 -8.44 -25.90
CA ASN A 98 -33.70 -7.69 -27.04
C ASN A 98 -32.66 -6.97 -27.93
N TYR A 99 -31.37 -7.22 -27.73
CA TYR A 99 -30.31 -6.83 -28.66
C TYR A 99 -29.82 -8.05 -29.45
N ILE A 100 -29.65 -7.85 -30.75
CA ILE A 100 -29.21 -8.88 -31.69
C ILE A 100 -27.77 -8.64 -32.13
N GLY A 101 -27.11 -9.70 -32.58
CA GLY A 101 -25.72 -9.69 -33.05
C GLY A 101 -24.75 -10.26 -32.03
N ALA A 102 -23.50 -9.80 -32.09
CA ALA A 102 -22.43 -10.22 -31.19
C ALA A 102 -21.69 -8.98 -30.64
N PRO A 103 -21.35 -8.97 -29.34
CA PRO A 103 -20.50 -7.92 -28.77
C PRO A 103 -19.19 -7.75 -29.55
N PRO A 104 -18.65 -6.52 -29.69
CA PRO A 104 -19.15 -5.26 -29.13
C PRO A 104 -20.23 -4.56 -29.98
N ASN A 105 -20.71 -5.21 -31.04
CA ASN A 105 -21.60 -4.63 -32.05
C ASN A 105 -23.07 -5.04 -31.87
N CYS A 106 -23.51 -5.23 -30.62
CA CYS A 106 -24.92 -5.49 -30.33
C CYS A 106 -25.77 -4.30 -30.78
N ARG A 107 -26.87 -4.58 -31.49
CA ARG A 107 -27.80 -3.55 -31.99
C ARG A 107 -29.22 -3.90 -31.59
N PRO A 108 -30.10 -2.90 -31.39
CA PRO A 108 -31.51 -3.19 -31.18
C PRO A 108 -32.06 -3.84 -32.45
N GLU A 109 -33.06 -4.70 -32.29
CA GLU A 109 -33.74 -5.38 -33.40
C GLU A 109 -34.28 -4.40 -34.44
N CYS A 110 -34.74 -3.21 -34.00
CA CYS A 110 -35.27 -2.15 -34.86
C CYS A 110 -34.52 -0.83 -34.66
N VAL A 111 -33.53 -0.54 -35.53
CA VAL A 111 -33.04 0.82 -35.76
C VAL A 111 -33.48 1.24 -37.16
N MET A 112 -34.48 2.12 -37.18
CA MET A 112 -35.11 2.80 -38.32
C MET A 112 -36.35 2.14 -38.94
N ASN A 113 -37.47 2.68 -38.47
CA ASN A 113 -38.76 2.78 -39.12
C ASN A 113 -38.74 3.65 -40.40
N SER A 114 -37.69 3.60 -41.23
CA SER A 114 -37.61 4.39 -42.47
C SER A 114 -38.22 3.69 -43.70
N GLU A 115 -38.76 2.47 -43.55
CA GLU A 115 -39.55 1.79 -44.60
C GLU A 115 -40.96 1.37 -44.16
N CYS A 116 -41.44 1.73 -42.96
CA CYS A 116 -42.86 1.53 -42.62
C CYS A 116 -43.75 2.68 -43.14
N ALA A 117 -43.48 3.11 -44.37
CA ALA A 117 -44.33 4.03 -45.11
C ALA A 117 -44.46 3.58 -46.57
N SER A 118 -44.51 2.28 -46.85
CA SER A 118 -44.99 1.74 -48.12
C SER A 118 -45.20 0.23 -48.04
N THR A 119 -46.46 -0.19 -48.21
CA THR A 119 -46.89 -1.54 -48.64
C THR A 119 -46.95 -2.67 -47.60
N THR A 120 -48.18 -2.89 -47.13
CA THR A 120 -48.87 -4.19 -46.89
C THR A 120 -47.99 -5.44 -46.70
N SER A 121 -47.86 -5.92 -45.46
CA SER A 121 -47.59 -7.34 -45.16
C SER A 121 -48.13 -7.72 -43.77
N PRO A 122 -48.69 -8.94 -43.59
CA PRO A 122 -49.40 -9.35 -42.38
C PRO A 122 -48.41 -9.84 -41.33
N GLY A 123 -48.14 -9.03 -40.30
CA GLY A 123 -47.23 -9.44 -39.22
C GLY A 123 -47.03 -8.43 -38.08
N CYS A 124 -47.49 -7.19 -38.21
CA CYS A 124 -47.51 -6.26 -37.08
C CYS A 124 -48.72 -6.56 -36.18
N HIS A 125 -48.49 -7.33 -35.11
CA HIS A 125 -49.46 -7.50 -34.03
C HIS A 125 -49.48 -6.21 -33.19
N PHE A 126 -50.45 -5.33 -33.46
CA PHE A 126 -50.78 -4.24 -32.55
C PHE A 126 -51.47 -4.85 -31.32
N GLN A 127 -50.75 -4.88 -30.20
CA GLN A 127 -51.38 -5.06 -28.89
C GLN A 127 -52.00 -3.70 -28.53
N ILE A 128 -53.32 -3.53 -28.70
CA ILE A 128 -54.38 -3.33 -27.68
C ILE A 128 -55.74 -3.52 -28.36
#